data_AF-A0A662S2W8-F1
#
_entry.id   AF-A0A662S2W8-F1
#
_cell.length_a   1.000
_cell.length_b   1.000
_cell.length_c   1.000
_cell.angle_alpha   90.00
_cell.angle_beta   90.00
_cell.angle_gamma   90.00
#
_symmetry.space_group_name_H-M   'P 1'
#
loop_
_entity.id
_entity.type
_entity.pdbx_description
1 polymer ?
#
loop_
_entity_poly.entity_id
_entity_poly.type
_entity_poly.pdbx_seq_one_letter_code
_entity_poly.pdbx_strand_id
1 'polypeptide(L)'
;MPPPRAGPRRVALSQVYVCEICGGTFVGRPVVIDLGGYKATVCPSCARKIRASRRAAAKAREGAPLPRRPVRAPLAEAPERMRPLKGVGAKPKVEAPKPRRRARREPGPGEFTLVENYGQVLRRARQELGLTVEWVAEAANIKASLLRNIEAQKIAPSYRVARTLERILEVKIITRGPPPEEEAPSYAPPQPDRPLTLGEVLNIKKKGEKGKEGVG
;
A
#
# COMPACT_ATOMS: atom_id res chain seq x y z
N MET A 1 -16.44 5.95 -45.67
CA MET A 1 -16.84 4.85 -44.76
C MET A 1 -16.34 5.16 -43.34
N PRO A 2 -17.22 5.33 -42.34
CA PRO A 2 -16.80 5.41 -40.94
C PRO A 2 -16.37 4.02 -40.43
N PRO A 3 -15.45 3.92 -39.45
CA PRO A 3 -15.06 2.64 -38.88
C PRO A 3 -16.22 2.01 -38.08
N PRO A 4 -16.36 0.67 -38.06
CA PRO A 4 -17.46 0.01 -37.39
C PRO A 4 -17.44 0.27 -35.88
N ARG A 5 -18.60 0.62 -35.33
CA ARG A 5 -18.80 0.86 -33.89
C ARG A 5 -18.58 -0.44 -33.12
N ALA A 6 -17.62 -0.45 -32.21
CA ALA A 6 -17.35 -1.59 -31.35
C ALA A 6 -18.52 -1.83 -30.38
N GLY A 7 -19.33 -2.85 -30.65
CA GLY A 7 -20.39 -3.32 -29.75
C GLY A 7 -19.84 -3.83 -28.42
N PRO A 8 -20.70 -4.04 -27.40
CA PRO A 8 -20.29 -4.51 -26.09
C PRO A 8 -19.67 -5.91 -26.22
N ARG A 9 -18.35 -5.99 -26.04
CA ARG A 9 -17.59 -7.22 -26.16
C ARG A 9 -17.97 -8.17 -25.01
N ARG A 10 -18.85 -9.13 -25.32
CA ARG A 10 -19.14 -10.30 -24.49
C ARG A 10 -17.82 -10.83 -23.93
N VAL A 11 -17.76 -10.97 -22.61
CA VAL A 11 -16.58 -11.48 -21.90
C VAL A 11 -16.49 -12.97 -22.22
N ALA A 12 -15.88 -13.30 -23.35
CA ALA A 12 -15.56 -14.67 -23.71
C ALA A 12 -14.52 -15.19 -22.71
N LEU A 13 -14.90 -16.33 -22.11
CA LEU A 13 -14.10 -17.42 -21.54
C LEU A 13 -12.59 -17.16 -21.38
N SER A 14 -12.09 -17.49 -20.19
CA SER A 14 -10.69 -17.39 -19.73
C SER A 14 -9.68 -18.01 -20.68
N GLN A 15 -9.37 -17.32 -21.78
CA GLN A 15 -8.25 -17.65 -22.66
C GLN A 15 -6.95 -17.24 -21.97
N VAL A 16 -6.00 -18.17 -21.98
CA VAL A 16 -4.63 -17.97 -21.50
C VAL A 16 -3.81 -17.48 -22.69
N TYR A 17 -3.16 -16.33 -22.53
CA TYR A 17 -2.26 -15.75 -23.53
C TYR A 17 -0.83 -15.76 -23.04
N VAL A 18 0.14 -15.83 -23.95
CA VAL A 18 1.57 -15.65 -23.65
C VAL A 18 1.97 -14.22 -23.98
N CYS A 19 2.71 -13.56 -23.10
CA CYS A 19 3.23 -12.22 -23.33
C CYS A 19 4.54 -12.28 -24.12
N GLU A 20 4.60 -11.65 -25.29
CA GLU A 20 5.81 -11.66 -26.14
C GLU A 20 6.97 -10.83 -25.56
N ILE A 21 6.73 -10.02 -24.52
CA ILE A 21 7.77 -9.16 -23.93
C ILE A 21 8.37 -9.74 -22.67
N CYS A 22 7.56 -10.42 -21.85
CA CYS A 22 8.04 -10.98 -20.57
C CYS A 22 7.92 -12.50 -20.50
N GLY A 23 7.50 -13.18 -21.57
CA GLY A 23 7.34 -14.64 -21.63
C GLY A 23 6.20 -15.22 -20.77
N GLY A 24 5.70 -14.45 -19.80
CA GLY A 24 4.69 -14.93 -18.85
C GLY A 24 3.31 -15.16 -19.49
N THR A 25 2.63 -16.20 -19.02
CA THR A 25 1.23 -16.47 -19.33
C THR A 25 0.31 -15.59 -18.49
N PHE A 26 -0.75 -15.05 -19.09
CA PHE A 26 -1.76 -14.27 -18.39
C PHE A 26 -3.17 -14.58 -18.91
N VAL A 27 -4.14 -14.49 -18.00
CA VAL A 27 -5.56 -14.66 -18.29
C VAL A 27 -6.24 -13.31 -18.42
N GLY A 28 -7.17 -13.21 -19.37
CA GLY A 28 -7.97 -12.02 -19.60
C GLY A 28 -7.69 -11.38 -20.96
N ARG A 29 -7.85 -10.06 -21.06
CA ARG A 29 -7.79 -9.37 -22.35
C ARG A 29 -6.33 -9.03 -22.72
N PRO A 30 -5.80 -9.55 -23.83
CA PRO A 30 -4.47 -9.20 -24.30
C PRO A 30 -4.45 -7.76 -24.80
N VAL A 31 -3.32 -7.08 -24.60
CA VAL A 31 -3.12 -5.73 -25.12
C VAL A 31 -2.15 -5.80 -26.27
N VAL A 32 -2.57 -5.39 -27.46
CA VAL A 32 -1.67 -5.26 -28.61
C VAL A 32 -1.00 -3.89 -28.56
N ILE A 33 0.32 -3.86 -28.63
CA ILE A 33 1.12 -2.64 -28.69
C ILE A 33 2.06 -2.68 -29.89
N ASP A 34 2.27 -1.53 -30.51
CA ASP A 34 3.21 -1.40 -31.62
C ASP A 34 4.61 -1.11 -31.06
N LEU A 35 5.62 -1.91 -31.40
CA LEU A 35 7.02 -1.75 -31.05
C LEU A 35 7.86 -1.38 -32.28
N GLY A 36 7.59 -0.21 -32.86
CA GLY A 36 8.41 0.28 -33.98
C GLY A 36 8.11 -0.47 -35.28
N GLY A 37 6.84 -0.81 -35.51
CA GLY A 37 6.38 -1.52 -36.70
C GLY A 37 5.96 -2.97 -36.45
N TYR A 38 6.39 -3.58 -35.34
CA TYR A 38 5.92 -4.91 -34.91
C TYR A 38 4.76 -4.80 -33.93
N LYS A 39 3.64 -5.47 -34.22
CA LYS A 39 2.48 -5.52 -33.31
C LYS A 39 2.64 -6.69 -32.34
N ALA A 40 3.08 -6.39 -31.12
CA ALA A 40 3.26 -7.38 -30.07
C ALA A 40 2.01 -7.52 -29.18
N THR A 41 1.68 -8.75 -28.83
CA THR A 41 0.63 -9.11 -27.88
C THR A 41 1.21 -9.25 -26.48
N VAL A 42 0.76 -8.41 -25.54
CA VAL A 42 1.41 -8.28 -24.24
C VAL A 42 0.44 -8.30 -23.08
N CYS A 43 0.96 -8.65 -21.90
CA CYS A 43 0.20 -8.58 -20.66
C CYS A 43 -0.08 -7.11 -20.26
N PRO A 44 -1.12 -6.85 -19.43
CA PRO A 44 -1.46 -5.51 -18.98
C PRO A 44 -0.31 -4.75 -18.29
N SER A 45 0.60 -5.46 -17.62
CA SER A 45 1.75 -4.89 -16.94
C SER A 45 2.80 -4.35 -17.91
N CYS A 46 3.17 -5.15 -18.93
CA CYS A 46 4.11 -4.72 -19.97
C CYS A 46 3.54 -3.55 -20.78
N ALA A 47 2.26 -3.62 -21.16
CA ALA A 47 1.59 -2.53 -21.86
C ALA A 47 1.66 -1.19 -21.10
N ARG A 48 1.48 -1.21 -19.78
CA ARG A 48 1.57 0.02 -18.95
C ARG A 48 2.99 0.57 -18.90
N LYS A 49 4.00 -0.28 -18.68
CA LYS A 49 5.41 0.15 -18.61
C LYS A 49 5.85 0.81 -19.91
N ILE A 50 5.53 0.20 -21.05
CA ILE A 50 5.96 0.69 -22.37
C ILE A 50 5.23 1.98 -22.76
N ARG A 51 3.93 2.09 -22.45
CA ARG A 51 3.20 3.36 -22.65
C ARG A 51 3.73 4.48 -21.75
N ALA A 52 4.14 4.14 -20.52
CA ALA A 52 4.72 5.12 -19.60
C ALA A 52 6.10 5.60 -20.08
N SER A 53 6.99 4.69 -20.52
CA SER A 53 8.30 5.09 -21.04
C SER A 53 8.18 5.95 -22.30
N ARG A 54 7.24 5.63 -23.21
CA ARG A 54 6.95 6.47 -24.38
C ARG A 54 6.46 7.86 -24.02
N ARG A 55 5.55 7.98 -23.03
CA ARG A 55 5.07 9.28 -22.56
C ARG A 55 6.17 10.09 -21.87
N ALA A 56 7.06 9.44 -21.12
CA ALA A 56 8.21 10.11 -20.52
C ALA A 56 9.17 10.61 -21.60
N ALA A 57 9.45 9.80 -22.62
CA ALA A 57 10.28 10.19 -23.76
C ALA A 57 9.68 11.35 -24.58
N ALA A 58 8.36 11.40 -24.75
CA ALA A 58 7.68 12.54 -25.40
C ALA A 58 7.80 13.83 -24.56
N LYS A 59 7.54 13.75 -23.25
CA LYS A 59 7.65 14.91 -22.34
C LYS A 59 9.07 15.47 -22.24
N ALA A 60 10.09 14.62 -22.34
CA ALA A 60 11.48 15.08 -22.34
C ALA A 60 11.84 15.88 -23.61
N ARG A 61 11.17 15.61 -24.74
CA ARG A 61 11.40 16.31 -26.01
C ARG A 61 10.65 17.64 -26.10
N GLU A 62 9.52 17.79 -25.40
CA GLU A 62 8.68 18.99 -25.46
C GLU A 62 9.12 20.14 -24.52
N GLY A 63 10.27 20.03 -23.87
CA GLY A 63 10.90 21.16 -23.16
C GLY A 63 10.17 21.56 -21.89
N ALA A 64 10.78 21.31 -20.73
CA ALA A 64 10.38 21.99 -19.51
C ALA A 64 10.53 23.51 -19.72
N PRO A 65 9.51 24.35 -19.47
CA PRO A 65 9.75 25.78 -19.40
C PRO A 65 10.74 26.00 -18.25
N LEU A 66 11.91 26.56 -18.56
CA LEU A 66 12.88 26.98 -17.56
C LEU A 66 12.13 27.83 -16.53
N PRO A 67 12.32 27.62 -15.22
CA PRO A 67 11.68 28.45 -14.22
C PRO A 67 12.20 29.87 -14.42
N ARG A 68 11.39 30.75 -15.02
CA ARG A 68 11.66 32.19 -15.01
C ARG A 68 11.60 32.61 -13.55
N ARG A 69 12.76 32.86 -12.94
CA ARG A 69 12.85 33.54 -11.65
C ARG A 69 12.00 34.81 -11.78
N PRO A 70 10.97 35.01 -10.94
CA PRO A 70 10.25 36.27 -10.96
C PRO A 70 11.24 37.34 -10.51
N VAL A 71 11.62 38.23 -11.43
CA VAL A 71 12.28 39.48 -11.07
C VAL A 71 11.26 40.24 -10.25
N ARG A 72 11.55 40.49 -8.97
CA ARG A 72 10.70 41.32 -8.13
C ARG A 72 10.66 42.72 -8.75
N ALA A 73 9.51 43.09 -9.31
CA ALA A 73 9.24 44.48 -9.66
C ALA A 73 9.05 45.28 -8.36
N PRO A 74 9.57 46.52 -8.26
CA PRO A 74 9.29 47.39 -7.11
C PRO A 74 7.82 47.82 -7.11
N LEU A 75 7.27 48.00 -5.91
CA LEU A 75 5.88 48.40 -5.67
C LEU A 75 5.57 49.71 -6.40
N ALA A 76 4.66 49.66 -7.36
CA ALA A 76 3.98 50.83 -7.89
C ALA A 76 2.50 50.73 -7.53
N GLU A 77 1.99 51.84 -7.03
CA GLU A 77 0.73 52.02 -6.31
C GLU A 77 -0.49 51.64 -7.15
N ALA A 78 -1.46 51.00 -6.49
CA ALA A 78 -2.72 50.58 -7.07
C ALA A 78 -3.70 51.75 -7.19
N PRO A 79 -4.41 51.93 -8.32
CA PRO A 79 -5.65 52.69 -8.32
C PRO A 79 -6.84 51.78 -7.99
N GLU A 80 -7.68 52.27 -7.09
CA GLU A 80 -8.92 51.64 -6.63
C GLU A 80 -10.06 51.69 -7.67
N ARG A 81 -11.02 50.77 -7.48
CA ARG A 81 -12.42 50.71 -7.98
C ARG A 81 -12.59 50.26 -9.45
N MET A 82 -13.56 49.41 -9.81
CA MET A 82 -14.88 49.08 -9.25
C MET A 82 -15.11 47.56 -9.20
N ARG A 83 -15.95 47.12 -8.25
CA ARG A 83 -16.53 45.77 -8.24
C ARG A 83 -17.99 45.86 -8.72
N PRO A 84 -18.42 45.14 -9.77
CA PRO A 84 -19.84 44.97 -10.02
C PRO A 84 -20.44 43.90 -9.10
N LEU A 85 -21.56 44.26 -8.47
CA LEU A 85 -22.44 43.37 -7.71
C LEU A 85 -23.55 42.85 -8.63
N LYS A 86 -23.56 41.53 -8.91
CA LYS A 86 -24.72 40.62 -9.13
C LYS A 86 -24.27 39.47 -10.03
N GLY A 87 -24.35 38.22 -9.55
CA GLY A 87 -25.52 37.34 -9.76
C GLY A 87 -25.29 36.61 -11.10
N VAL A 88 -25.21 35.29 -11.21
CA VAL A 88 -26.30 34.32 -11.08
C VAL A 88 -25.71 32.91 -10.93
N GLY A 89 -26.18 32.15 -9.94
CA GLY A 89 -26.36 30.69 -10.00
C GLY A 89 -25.16 29.79 -10.31
N ALA A 90 -24.26 29.59 -9.35
CA ALA A 90 -23.42 28.39 -9.33
C ALA A 90 -24.22 27.24 -8.70
N LYS A 91 -24.67 26.28 -9.53
CA LYS A 91 -25.17 24.99 -9.01
C LYS A 91 -24.06 24.33 -8.18
N PRO A 92 -24.30 23.85 -6.96
CA PRO A 92 -23.29 23.10 -6.23
C PRO A 92 -23.01 21.82 -7.02
N LYS A 93 -21.79 21.71 -7.55
CA LYS A 93 -21.29 20.47 -8.14
C LYS A 93 -21.13 19.50 -6.98
N VAL A 94 -22.16 18.70 -6.74
CA VAL A 94 -22.08 17.57 -5.81
C VAL A 94 -21.00 16.64 -6.38
N GLU A 95 -19.80 16.72 -5.82
CA GLU A 95 -18.72 15.82 -6.14
C GLU A 95 -19.13 14.43 -5.66
N ALA A 96 -19.60 13.60 -6.58
CA ALA A 96 -19.88 12.20 -6.30
C ALA A 96 -18.62 11.57 -5.69
N PRO A 97 -18.71 10.90 -4.53
CA PRO A 97 -17.57 10.24 -3.92
C PRO A 97 -17.06 9.20 -4.91
N LYS A 98 -15.85 9.41 -5.44
CA LYS A 98 -15.19 8.44 -6.31
C LYS A 98 -15.23 7.09 -5.58
N PRO A 99 -15.66 5.99 -6.23
CA PRO A 99 -15.73 4.70 -5.57
C PRO A 99 -14.33 4.40 -5.05
N ARG A 100 -14.19 4.36 -3.72
CA ARG A 100 -12.97 3.92 -3.05
C ARG A 100 -12.74 2.50 -3.54
N ARG A 101 -11.91 2.35 -4.57
CA ARG A 101 -11.39 1.04 -4.99
C ARG A 101 -10.90 0.41 -3.71
N ARG A 102 -11.50 -0.71 -3.31
CA ARG A 102 -11.15 -1.45 -2.09
C ARG A 102 -9.63 -1.49 -2.07
N ALA A 103 -9.03 -0.70 -1.19
CA ALA A 103 -7.59 -0.68 -1.06
C ALA A 103 -7.23 -2.13 -0.76
N ARG A 104 -6.42 -2.73 -1.62
CA ARG A 104 -5.93 -4.09 -1.41
C ARG A 104 -5.30 -4.06 -0.02
N ARG A 105 -5.94 -4.70 0.97
CA ARG A 105 -5.46 -4.72 2.34
C ARG A 105 -4.03 -5.24 2.28
N GLU A 106 -3.10 -4.45 2.80
CA GLU A 106 -1.79 -4.99 3.10
C GLU A 106 -1.96 -5.95 4.27
N PRO A 107 -1.35 -7.15 4.22
CA PRO A 107 -1.32 -8.03 5.38
C PRO A 107 -0.77 -7.23 6.56
N GLY A 108 -1.47 -7.31 7.69
CA GLY A 108 -1.09 -6.56 8.90
C GLY A 108 0.26 -7.03 9.42
N PRO A 109 0.99 -6.17 10.16
CA PRO A 109 2.16 -6.60 10.91
C PRO A 109 1.71 -7.67 11.93
N GLY A 110 2.04 -8.94 11.67
CA GLY A 110 1.61 -10.10 12.47
C GLY A 110 1.27 -11.35 11.65
N GLU A 111 1.00 -11.24 10.35
CA GLU A 111 0.60 -12.39 9.51
C GLU A 111 1.80 -13.16 8.92
N PHE A 112 3.02 -12.65 9.07
CA PHE A 112 4.22 -13.25 8.49
C PHE A 112 5.41 -13.16 9.42
N THR A 113 6.20 -14.24 9.43
CA THR A 113 7.44 -14.36 10.21
C THR A 113 8.60 -14.55 9.26
N LEU A 114 9.77 -14.01 9.58
CA LEU A 114 10.99 -14.25 8.81
C LEU A 114 11.67 -15.54 9.31
N VAL A 115 12.21 -16.33 8.39
CA VAL A 115 13.00 -17.53 8.72
C VAL A 115 14.24 -17.12 9.51
N GLU A 116 14.64 -17.96 10.46
CA GLU A 116 15.91 -17.80 11.18
C GLU A 116 17.08 -17.72 10.19
N ASN A 117 18.06 -16.86 10.46
CA ASN A 117 19.23 -16.71 9.58
C ASN A 117 18.92 -16.24 8.15
N TYR A 118 17.80 -15.53 7.92
CA TYR A 118 17.44 -14.98 6.59
C TYR A 118 18.57 -14.21 5.90
N GLY A 119 19.44 -13.53 6.64
CA GLY A 119 20.57 -12.79 6.08
C GLY A 119 21.60 -13.70 5.39
N GLN A 120 21.91 -14.85 5.99
CA GLN A 120 22.83 -15.83 5.40
C GLN A 120 22.21 -16.51 4.18
N VAL A 121 20.92 -16.84 4.25
CA VAL A 121 20.18 -17.44 3.13
C VAL A 121 20.22 -16.50 1.92
N LEU A 122 19.92 -15.21 2.11
CA LEU A 122 19.99 -14.21 1.05
C LEU A 122 21.41 -14.06 0.48
N ARG A 123 22.42 -14.02 1.35
CA ARG A 123 23.82 -13.89 0.92
C ARG A 123 24.28 -15.09 0.09
N ARG A 124 23.96 -16.32 0.51
CA ARG A 124 24.30 -17.55 -0.23
C ARG A 124 23.60 -17.57 -1.58
N ALA A 125 22.29 -17.34 -1.61
CA ALA A 125 21.53 -17.31 -2.87
C ALA A 125 22.06 -16.26 -3.86
N ARG A 126 22.43 -15.07 -3.35
CA ARG A 126 23.07 -14.05 -4.17
C ARG A 126 24.41 -14.51 -4.75
N GLN A 127 25.23 -15.19 -3.95
CA GLN A 127 26.55 -15.69 -4.36
C GLN A 127 26.44 -16.85 -5.36
N GLU A 128 25.50 -17.78 -5.14
CA GLU A 128 25.22 -18.90 -6.05
C GLU A 128 24.79 -18.41 -7.43
N LEU A 129 24.01 -17.33 -7.48
CA LEU A 129 23.60 -16.68 -8.73
C LEU A 129 24.65 -15.71 -9.29
N GLY A 130 25.78 -15.51 -8.59
CA GLY A 130 26.85 -14.60 -9.04
C GLY A 130 26.46 -13.12 -9.09
N LEU A 131 25.45 -12.70 -8.33
CA LEU A 131 24.89 -11.34 -8.40
C LEU A 131 25.61 -10.37 -7.45
N THR A 132 25.80 -9.13 -7.90
CA THR A 132 26.34 -8.06 -7.06
C THR A 132 25.27 -7.50 -6.13
N VAL A 133 25.71 -6.90 -5.03
CA VAL A 133 24.80 -6.24 -4.07
C VAL A 133 24.10 -5.05 -4.71
N GLU A 134 24.80 -4.30 -5.58
CA GLU A 134 24.18 -3.19 -6.30
C GLU A 134 23.03 -3.65 -7.19
N TRP A 135 23.25 -4.72 -7.97
CA TRP A 135 22.24 -5.21 -8.92
C TRP A 135 20.98 -5.71 -8.22
N VAL A 136 21.12 -6.47 -7.12
CA VAL A 136 19.97 -6.97 -6.36
C VAL A 136 19.22 -5.80 -5.72
N ALA A 137 19.93 -4.79 -5.23
CA ALA A 137 19.32 -3.62 -4.63
C ALA A 137 18.52 -2.79 -5.66
N GLU A 138 19.08 -2.60 -6.87
CA GLU A 138 18.37 -1.96 -7.98
C GLU A 138 17.15 -2.75 -8.42
N ALA A 139 17.28 -4.07 -8.58
CA ALA A 139 16.17 -4.95 -8.96
C ALA A 139 15.04 -4.95 -7.91
N ALA A 140 15.40 -4.89 -6.62
CA ALA A 140 14.45 -4.79 -5.51
C ALA A 140 13.95 -3.35 -5.24
N ASN A 141 14.46 -2.36 -5.98
CA ASN A 141 14.17 -0.93 -5.82
C ASN A 141 14.42 -0.43 -4.38
N ILE A 142 15.54 -0.86 -3.80
CA ILE A 142 16.04 -0.47 -2.48
C ILE A 142 17.48 0.04 -2.57
N LYS A 143 17.94 0.77 -1.56
CA LYS A 143 19.34 1.22 -1.49
C LYS A 143 20.26 0.03 -1.22
N ALA A 144 21.45 0.01 -1.83
CA ALA A 144 22.45 -1.04 -1.61
C ALA A 144 22.87 -1.16 -0.12
N SER A 145 22.93 -0.03 0.60
CA SER A 145 23.20 -0.03 2.05
C SER A 145 22.12 -0.75 2.85
N LEU A 146 20.85 -0.62 2.45
CA LEU A 146 19.75 -1.35 3.09
C LEU A 146 19.91 -2.85 2.89
N LEU A 147 20.22 -3.29 1.67
CA LEU A 147 20.44 -4.71 1.38
C LEU A 147 21.61 -5.28 2.20
N ARG A 148 22.72 -4.55 2.34
CA ARG A 148 23.85 -4.95 3.20
C ARG A 148 23.41 -5.12 4.67
N ASN A 149 22.57 -4.23 5.17
CA ASN A 149 22.04 -4.31 6.53
C ASN A 149 21.05 -5.46 6.72
N ILE A 150 20.29 -5.81 5.67
CA ILE A 150 19.38 -6.97 5.67
C ILE A 150 20.20 -8.28 5.64
N GLU A 151 21.22 -8.39 4.77
CA GLU A 151 22.13 -9.54 4.74
C GLU A 151 22.88 -9.72 6.08
N ALA A 152 23.21 -8.61 6.75
CA ALA A 152 23.83 -8.61 8.07
C ALA A 152 22.84 -8.76 9.25
N GLN A 153 21.53 -8.94 8.96
CA GLN A 153 20.45 -9.07 9.95
C GLN A 153 20.32 -7.89 10.94
N LYS A 154 20.87 -6.72 10.61
CA LYS A 154 20.74 -5.50 11.42
C LYS A 154 19.36 -4.87 11.29
N ILE A 155 18.71 -5.07 10.14
CA ILE A 155 17.41 -4.48 9.81
C ILE A 155 16.49 -5.57 9.27
N ALA A 156 15.31 -5.72 9.88
CA ALA A 156 14.25 -6.57 9.36
C ALA A 156 13.58 -5.88 8.14
N PRO A 157 13.51 -6.55 6.98
CA PRO A 157 12.83 -6.00 5.80
C PRO A 157 11.31 -5.97 5.98
N SER A 158 10.64 -5.01 5.35
CA SER A 158 9.18 -5.01 5.25
C SER A 158 8.68 -6.16 4.37
N TYR A 159 7.43 -6.60 4.55
CA TYR A 159 6.82 -7.69 3.78
C TYR A 159 7.02 -7.54 2.26
N ARG A 160 6.82 -6.31 1.74
CA ARG A 160 6.97 -6.02 0.31
C ARG A 160 8.40 -6.23 -0.19
N VAL A 161 9.39 -5.82 0.61
CA VAL A 161 10.81 -5.97 0.28
C VAL A 161 11.20 -7.43 0.37
N ALA A 162 10.86 -8.11 1.46
CA ALA A 162 11.10 -9.54 1.64
C ALA A 162 10.52 -10.37 0.48
N ARG A 163 9.25 -10.12 0.12
CA ARG A 163 8.57 -10.81 -0.99
C ARG A 163 9.17 -10.51 -2.37
N THR A 164 9.89 -9.40 -2.49
CA THR A 164 10.58 -9.04 -3.73
C THR A 164 11.95 -9.72 -3.80
N LEU A 165 12.67 -9.78 -2.69
CA LEU A 165 13.91 -10.54 -2.56
C LEU A 165 13.69 -12.04 -2.81
N GLU A 166 12.60 -12.63 -2.29
CA GLU A 166 12.20 -14.01 -2.59
C GLU A 166 12.05 -14.29 -4.09
N ARG A 167 11.52 -13.31 -4.84
CA ARG A 167 11.29 -13.45 -6.29
C ARG A 167 12.55 -13.27 -7.11
N ILE A 168 13.49 -12.44 -6.65
CA ILE A 168 14.73 -12.15 -7.37
C ILE A 168 15.75 -13.25 -7.15
N LEU A 169 15.88 -13.71 -5.90
CA LEU A 169 16.88 -14.70 -5.48
C LEU A 169 16.30 -16.12 -5.42
N GLU A 170 15.03 -16.30 -5.80
CA GLU A 170 14.31 -17.58 -5.83
C GLU A 170 14.32 -18.38 -4.50
N VAL A 171 14.55 -17.69 -3.38
CA VAL A 171 14.55 -18.27 -2.02
C VAL A 171 13.26 -17.99 -1.27
N LYS A 172 12.96 -18.81 -0.26
CA LYS A 172 11.85 -18.61 0.68
C LYS A 172 12.41 -18.07 2.00
N ILE A 173 12.11 -16.82 2.33
CA ILE A 173 12.51 -16.18 3.60
C ILE A 173 11.29 -15.78 4.45
N ILE A 174 10.09 -15.80 3.87
CA ILE A 174 8.83 -15.55 4.57
C ILE A 174 8.20 -16.89 4.92
N THR A 175 8.05 -17.14 6.22
CA THR A 175 7.25 -18.23 6.76
C THR A 175 5.81 -17.74 6.90
N ARG A 176 4.83 -18.60 6.55
CA ARG A 176 3.44 -18.38 6.94
C ARG A 176 3.43 -18.40 8.47
N GLY A 177 3.14 -17.27 9.11
CA GLY A 177 3.09 -17.25 10.57
C GLY A 177 2.11 -18.34 11.04
N PRO A 178 2.38 -19.04 12.16
CA PRO A 178 1.29 -19.69 12.86
C PRO A 178 0.18 -18.63 13.04
N PRO A 179 -1.11 -19.00 12.91
CA PRO A 179 -2.18 -18.07 13.25
C PRO A 179 -1.85 -17.48 14.62
N PRO A 180 -2.10 -16.17 14.84
CA PRO A 180 -1.89 -15.60 16.17
C PRO A 180 -2.54 -16.55 17.14
N GLU A 181 -1.77 -17.10 18.07
CA GLU A 181 -2.33 -17.83 19.19
C GLU A 181 -3.34 -16.85 19.78
N GLU A 182 -4.61 -17.13 19.56
CA GLU A 182 -5.67 -16.45 20.27
C GLU A 182 -5.30 -16.70 21.72
N GLU A 183 -4.82 -15.67 22.42
CA GLU A 183 -4.90 -15.63 23.87
C GLU A 183 -6.36 -15.98 24.14
N ALA A 184 -6.60 -17.24 24.49
CA ALA A 184 -7.94 -17.75 24.68
C ALA A 184 -8.59 -16.74 25.63
N PRO A 185 -9.66 -16.05 25.23
CA PRO A 185 -10.35 -15.16 26.16
C PRO A 185 -10.63 -16.03 27.36
N SER A 186 -10.11 -15.64 28.53
CA SER A 186 -10.29 -16.41 29.74
C SER A 186 -11.79 -16.46 29.99
N TYR A 187 -12.44 -17.50 29.51
CA TYR A 187 -13.81 -17.79 29.83
C TYR A 187 -13.77 -18.23 31.29
N ALA A 188 -13.82 -17.25 32.18
CA ALA A 188 -14.28 -17.51 33.53
C ALA A 188 -15.75 -17.89 33.36
N PRO A 189 -16.14 -19.17 33.57
CA PRO A 189 -17.55 -19.50 33.58
C PRO A 189 -18.25 -18.57 34.58
N PRO A 190 -19.46 -18.07 34.28
CA PRO A 190 -20.23 -17.32 35.27
C PRO A 190 -20.33 -18.21 36.50
N GLN A 191 -19.77 -17.74 37.62
CA GLN A 191 -19.89 -18.43 38.90
C GLN A 191 -21.39 -18.58 39.14
N PRO A 192 -21.88 -19.80 39.43
CA PRO A 192 -23.27 -19.97 39.80
C PRO A 192 -23.53 -19.03 40.97
N ASP A 193 -24.64 -18.32 40.87
CA ASP A 193 -25.29 -17.52 41.89
C ASP A 193 -25.16 -18.22 43.24
N ARG A 194 -24.11 -17.83 43.98
CA ARG A 194 -23.85 -18.34 45.30
C ARG A 194 -25.03 -17.88 46.16
N PRO A 195 -25.82 -18.79 46.75
CA PRO A 195 -26.88 -18.36 47.63
C PRO A 195 -26.23 -17.61 48.80
N LEU A 196 -26.62 -16.35 48.98
CA LEU A 196 -26.26 -15.52 50.12
C LEU A 196 -26.57 -16.32 51.39
N THR A 197 -25.54 -16.83 52.04
CA THR A 197 -25.72 -17.55 53.30
C THR A 197 -26.01 -16.54 54.40
N LEU A 198 -26.78 -16.95 55.41
CA LEU A 198 -27.21 -16.10 56.54
C LEU A 198 -26.06 -15.42 57.30
N GLY A 199 -24.81 -15.82 57.05
CA GLY A 199 -23.62 -15.18 57.60
C GLY A 199 -23.30 -13.79 57.03
N GLU A 200 -23.80 -13.42 55.85
CA GLU A 200 -23.46 -12.13 55.20
C GLU A 200 -24.42 -10.97 55.55
N VAL A 201 -25.46 -11.22 56.35
CA VAL A 201 -26.48 -10.20 56.71
C VAL A 201 -26.18 -9.50 58.05
N LEU A 202 -25.10 -9.86 58.75
CA LEU A 202 -24.78 -9.31 60.07
C LEU A 202 -23.78 -8.14 60.04
N ASN A 203 -23.91 -7.20 59.10
CA ASN A 203 -23.29 -5.89 59.27
C ASN A 203 -24.02 -4.77 58.50
N ILE A 204 -25.27 -4.51 58.89
CA ILE A 204 -25.96 -3.25 58.58
C ILE A 204 -26.51 -2.68 59.88
N LYS A 205 -25.61 -2.07 60.68
CA LYS A 205 -26.02 -1.12 61.73
C LYS A 205 -26.17 0.27 61.10
N LYS A 206 -27.42 0.71 61.10
CA LYS A 206 -28.00 2.04 60.81
C LYS A 206 -27.07 3.26 61.06
N LYS A 207 -27.01 4.15 60.06
CA LYS A 207 -27.41 5.59 60.06
C LYS A 207 -27.48 6.25 61.46
N GLY A 208 -26.92 7.40 61.80
CA GLY A 208 -26.37 8.57 61.11
C GLY A 208 -26.37 9.73 62.15
N GLU A 209 -25.95 10.93 61.72
CA GLU A 209 -26.05 12.24 62.40
C GLU A 209 -24.86 12.79 63.22
N LYS A 210 -24.85 14.13 63.23
CA LYS A 210 -23.73 15.09 63.32
C LYS A 210 -23.45 15.58 64.75
N GLY A 211 -22.21 16.01 64.99
CA GLY A 211 -21.90 17.31 65.59
C GLY A 211 -21.29 17.36 67.01
N LYS A 212 -20.39 18.36 67.16
CA LYS A 212 -19.80 19.01 68.37
C LYS A 212 -18.57 18.33 69.01
N GLU A 213 -17.39 18.93 68.89
CA GLU A 213 -16.80 20.03 69.72
C GLU A 213 -16.32 19.53 71.09
N GLY A 214 -15.03 19.78 71.40
CA GLY A 214 -14.53 19.71 72.77
C GLY A 214 -13.06 19.31 72.89
N VAL A 215 -12.20 20.33 73.06
CA VAL A 215 -10.79 20.28 73.42
C VAL A 215 -10.56 19.66 74.80
N GLY A 216 -9.43 18.97 74.95
CA GLY A 216 -8.75 18.67 76.21
C GLY A 216 -7.28 18.44 75.94
#